data_AF-A0A514JZ11-F1
#
_entry.id   AF-A0A514JZ11-F1
#
_cell.length_a   1.000
_cell.length_b   1.000
_cell.length_c   1.000
_cell.angle_alpha   90.00
_cell.angle_beta   90.00
_cell.angle_gamma   90.00
#
_symmetry.space_group_name_H-M   'P 1'
#
loop_
_entity.id
_entity.type
_entity.pdbx_description
1 polymer ?
#
loop_
_entity_poly.entity_id
_entity_poly.type
_entity_poly.pdbx_seq_one_letter_code
_entity_poly.pdbx_strand_id
1 'polypeptide(L)'
;MRAWLHTFRDRLTVDVAAHVAAQLPELLRGVYYDGWNPSAVPIKYDRDGYVNRFAQEAKIAPEDVPRTAAAVTSVVREHFSPGALESAVEQLPHGIRDVLLQPAA
;
A
#
# COMPACT_ATOMS: atom_id res chain seq x y z
N MET A 1 4.06 -1.56 -8.47
CA MET A 1 3.31 -2.66 -7.82
C MET A 1 3.97 -3.11 -6.52
N ARG A 2 5.19 -3.69 -6.53
CA ARG A 2 5.88 -4.18 -5.31
C ARG A 2 5.95 -3.13 -4.19
N ALA A 3 6.49 -1.95 -4.49
CA ALA A 3 6.58 -0.83 -3.53
C ALA A 3 5.23 -0.48 -2.89
N TRP A 4 4.17 -0.43 -3.69
CA TRP A 4 2.82 -0.20 -3.18
C TRP A 4 2.36 -1.32 -2.24
N LEU A 5 2.53 -2.58 -2.63
CA LEU A 5 2.14 -3.75 -1.81
C LEU A 5 2.87 -3.75 -0.47
N HIS A 6 4.18 -3.53 -0.46
CA HIS A 6 5.02 -3.61 0.74
C HIS A 6 4.77 -2.42 1.67
N THR A 7 4.83 -1.19 1.14
CA THR A 7 4.59 0.02 1.96
C THR A 7 3.15 0.08 2.49
N PHE A 8 2.16 -0.40 1.74
CA PHE A 8 0.78 -0.51 2.21
C PHE A 8 0.66 -1.56 3.32
N ARG A 9 1.09 -2.81 3.06
CA ARG A 9 1.08 -3.92 4.03
C ARG A 9 1.73 -3.56 5.36
N ASP A 10 2.90 -2.92 5.32
CA ASP A 10 3.69 -2.65 6.51
C ASP A 10 3.04 -1.59 7.42
N ARG A 11 2.04 -0.84 6.93
CA ARG A 11 1.25 0.10 7.74
C ARG A 11 0.01 -0.53 8.37
N LEU A 12 -0.38 -1.72 7.95
CA LEU A 12 -1.59 -2.40 8.41
C LEU A 12 -1.27 -3.30 9.62
N THR A 13 -2.31 -3.66 10.38
CA THR A 13 -2.21 -4.77 11.32
C THR A 13 -2.09 -6.08 10.55
N VAL A 14 -1.61 -7.14 11.22
CA VAL A 14 -1.48 -8.48 10.63
C VAL A 14 -2.82 -8.96 10.06
N ASP A 15 -3.91 -8.79 10.81
CA ASP A 15 -5.24 -9.25 10.38
C ASP A 15 -5.70 -8.53 9.11
N VAL A 16 -5.58 -7.20 9.05
CA VAL A 16 -5.99 -6.43 7.87
C VAL A 16 -5.09 -6.75 6.68
N ALA A 17 -3.78 -6.88 6.91
CA ALA A 17 -2.83 -7.27 5.88
C ALA A 17 -3.17 -8.65 5.28
N ALA A 18 -3.62 -9.61 6.09
CA ALA A 18 -4.06 -10.92 5.61
C ALA A 18 -5.35 -10.84 4.76
N HIS A 19 -6.32 -10.01 5.16
CA HIS A 19 -7.53 -9.77 4.38
C HIS A 19 -7.21 -9.14 3.02
N VAL A 20 -6.31 -8.16 2.98
CA VAL A 20 -5.79 -7.56 1.74
C VAL A 20 -5.16 -8.63 0.85
N ALA A 21 -4.30 -9.49 1.41
CA ALA A 21 -3.66 -10.56 0.65
C ALA A 21 -4.66 -11.56 0.04
N ALA A 22 -5.77 -11.82 0.72
CA ALA A 22 -6.82 -12.72 0.24
C ALA A 22 -7.55 -12.19 -1.00
N GLN A 23 -7.52 -10.87 -1.24
CA GLN A 23 -8.06 -10.24 -2.46
C GLN A 23 -7.05 -10.24 -3.63
N LEU A 24 -5.79 -10.61 -3.39
CA LEU A 24 -4.77 -10.57 -4.43
C LEU A 24 -4.79 -11.84 -5.31
N PRO A 25 -4.54 -11.67 -6.63
CA PRO A 25 -4.19 -12.78 -7.50
C PRO A 25 -3.04 -13.62 -6.92
N GLU A 26 -3.07 -14.93 -7.14
CA GLU A 26 -2.14 -15.88 -6.52
C GLU A 26 -0.67 -15.52 -6.76
N LEU A 27 -0.32 -15.10 -7.99
CA LEU A 27 1.04 -14.66 -8.34
C LEU A 27 1.51 -13.45 -7.53
N LEU A 28 0.60 -12.55 -7.15
CA LEU A 28 0.95 -11.36 -6.37
C LEU A 28 1.06 -11.63 -4.88
N ARG A 29 0.49 -12.74 -4.36
CA ARG A 29 0.63 -13.09 -2.93
C ARG A 29 2.08 -13.40 -2.55
N GLY A 30 2.82 -14.07 -3.43
CA GLY A 30 4.26 -14.29 -3.23
C GLY A 30 5.03 -12.98 -3.10
N VAL A 31 4.79 -12.03 -4.02
CA VAL A 31 5.36 -10.68 -3.95
C VAL A 31 4.90 -9.96 -2.69
N TYR A 32 3.62 -10.07 -2.32
CA TYR A 32 3.04 -9.40 -1.17
C TYR A 32 3.61 -9.89 0.17
N TYR A 33 4.00 -11.15 0.31
CA TYR A 33 4.56 -11.69 1.56
C TYR A 33 6.09 -11.69 1.60
N ASP A 34 6.74 -11.47 0.46
CA ASP A 34 8.19 -11.39 0.34
C ASP A 34 8.77 -10.38 1.35
N GLY A 35 9.76 -10.84 2.13
CA GLY A 35 10.45 -10.06 3.16
C GLY A 35 9.59 -9.56 4.33
N TRP A 36 8.35 -10.02 4.51
CA TRP A 36 7.47 -9.50 5.57
C TRP A 36 7.88 -9.97 6.97
N ASN A 37 7.87 -9.05 7.94
CA ASN A 37 7.98 -9.37 9.37
C ASN A 37 6.68 -8.99 10.10
N PRO A 38 5.74 -9.94 10.32
CA PRO A 38 4.46 -9.66 10.96
C PRO A 38 4.58 -9.22 12.43
N SER A 39 5.68 -9.53 13.11
CA SER A 39 5.91 -9.10 14.50
C SER A 39 6.31 -7.64 14.62
N ALA A 40 6.64 -6.97 13.51
CA ALA A 40 7.09 -5.59 13.48
C ALA A 40 6.00 -4.59 13.00
N VAL A 41 4.84 -5.08 12.56
CA VAL A 41 3.76 -4.24 12.03
C VAL A 41 2.67 -3.97 13.08
N PRO A 42 1.95 -2.84 13.01
CA PRO A 42 2.08 -1.76 12.03
C PRO A 42 3.31 -0.89 12.28
N ILE A 43 4.12 -0.66 11.24
CA ILE A 43 5.27 0.25 11.31
C ILE A 43 4.73 1.68 11.30
N LYS A 44 5.02 2.46 12.34
CA LYS A 44 4.52 3.83 12.46
C LYS A 44 5.47 4.81 11.79
N TYR A 45 5.10 5.27 10.60
CA TYR A 45 5.70 6.44 9.95
C TYR A 45 4.61 7.39 9.43
N ASP A 46 5.01 8.65 9.26
CA ASP A 46 4.20 9.74 8.75
C ASP A 46 4.15 9.73 7.21
N ARG A 47 3.58 10.79 6.62
CA ARG A 47 3.44 10.95 5.17
C ARG A 47 4.81 10.94 4.47
N ASP A 48 5.76 11.70 4.97
CA ASP A 48 7.08 11.84 4.32
C ASP A 48 7.89 10.55 4.45
N GLY A 49 7.79 9.87 5.60
CA GLY A 49 8.33 8.53 5.78
C GLY A 49 7.72 7.50 4.81
N TYR A 50 6.41 7.59 4.52
CA TYR A 50 5.75 6.74 3.53
C TYR A 50 6.28 7.01 2.13
N VAL A 51 6.32 8.28 1.73
CA VAL A 51 6.80 8.72 0.41
C VAL A 51 8.24 8.26 0.18
N ASN A 52 9.13 8.50 1.15
CA ASN A 52 10.53 8.12 1.01
C ASN A 52 10.73 6.61 0.90
N ARG A 53 10.01 5.80 1.69
CA ARG A 53 10.08 4.33 1.59
C ARG A 53 9.58 3.84 0.24
N PHE A 54 8.44 4.35 -0.21
CA PHE A 54 7.88 4.00 -1.51
C PHE A 54 8.85 4.37 -2.63
N ALA A 55 9.40 5.59 -2.63
CA ALA A 55 10.33 6.08 -3.63
C ALA A 55 11.58 5.20 -3.73
N GLN A 56 12.17 4.84 -2.58
CA GLN A 56 13.35 3.96 -2.52
C GLN A 56 13.06 2.58 -3.10
N GLU A 57 11.93 1.99 -2.72
CA GLU A 57 11.58 0.64 -3.18
C GLU A 57 11.17 0.61 -4.66
N ALA A 58 10.48 1.65 -5.13
CA ALA A 58 10.09 1.80 -6.53
C ALA A 58 11.22 2.32 -7.44
N LYS A 59 12.31 2.83 -6.86
CA LYS A 59 13.42 3.51 -7.56
C LYS A 59 12.94 4.68 -8.42
N ILE A 60 12.08 5.52 -7.84
CA ILE A 60 11.54 6.74 -8.46
C ILE A 60 11.85 7.95 -7.59
N ALA A 61 11.65 9.15 -8.14
CA ALA A 61 11.80 10.37 -7.36
C ALA A 61 10.63 10.51 -6.36
N PRO A 62 10.85 11.04 -5.13
CA PRO A 62 9.79 11.23 -4.13
C PRO A 62 8.58 12.01 -4.64
N GLU A 63 8.79 12.99 -5.52
CA GLU A 63 7.75 13.79 -6.18
C GLU A 63 6.83 12.98 -7.10
N ASP A 64 7.30 11.86 -7.66
CA ASP A 64 6.52 10.98 -8.52
C ASP A 64 5.65 9.98 -7.73
N VAL A 65 5.90 9.85 -6.43
CA VAL A 65 5.23 8.86 -5.57
C VAL A 65 3.72 9.06 -5.54
N PRO A 66 3.16 10.27 -5.31
CA PRO A 66 1.71 10.39 -5.17
C PRO A 66 0.97 9.98 -6.45
N ARG A 67 1.47 10.40 -7.63
CA ARG A 67 0.92 9.98 -8.93
C ARG A 67 1.04 8.46 -9.13
N THR A 68 2.21 7.89 -8.85
CA THR A 68 2.47 6.46 -9.05
C THR A 68 1.64 5.60 -8.10
N ALA A 69 1.56 6.00 -6.83
CA ALA A 69 0.79 5.32 -5.80
C ALA A 69 -0.70 5.36 -6.15
N ALA A 70 -1.24 6.52 -6.51
CA ALA A 70 -2.62 6.67 -6.97
C ALA A 70 -2.96 5.76 -8.17
N ALA A 71 -2.11 5.73 -9.19
CA ALA A 71 -2.31 4.89 -10.37
C ALA A 71 -2.35 3.39 -10.00
N VAL A 72 -1.45 2.95 -9.12
CA VAL A 72 -1.47 1.56 -8.62
C VAL A 72 -2.69 1.29 -7.75
N THR A 73 -3.09 2.21 -6.88
CA THR A 73 -4.31 2.09 -6.06
C THR A 73 -5.54 1.89 -6.94
N SER A 74 -5.67 2.63 -8.05
CA SER A 74 -6.78 2.47 -9.00
C SER A 74 -6.83 1.07 -9.60
N VAL A 75 -5.69 0.55 -10.06
CA VAL A 75 -5.60 -0.82 -10.61
C VAL A 75 -5.93 -1.87 -9.53
N VAL A 76 -5.41 -1.70 -8.31
CA VAL A 76 -5.69 -2.64 -7.21
C VAL A 76 -7.18 -2.63 -6.85
N ARG A 77 -7.84 -1.46 -6.88
CA ARG A 77 -9.27 -1.32 -6.58
C ARG A 77 -10.14 -2.19 -7.47
N GLU A 78 -9.79 -2.32 -8.75
CA GLU A 78 -10.54 -3.13 -9.73
C GLU A 78 -10.50 -4.64 -9.42
N HIS A 79 -9.51 -5.09 -8.64
CA HIS A 79 -9.37 -6.49 -8.26
C HIS A 79 -9.97 -6.82 -6.88
N PHE A 80 -10.28 -5.81 -6.08
CA PHE A 80 -10.81 -6.00 -4.72
C PHE A 80 -12.32 -6.07 -4.76
N SER A 81 -12.90 -6.82 -3.81
CA SER A 81 -14.34 -6.77 -3.56
C SER A 81 -14.76 -5.32 -3.25
N PRO A 82 -15.97 -4.88 -3.67
CA PRO A 82 -16.43 -3.52 -3.43
C PRO A 82 -16.29 -3.10 -1.96
N GLY A 83 -15.64 -1.95 -1.70
CA GLY A 83 -15.43 -1.41 -0.35
C GLY A 83 -14.25 -2.01 0.43
N ALA A 84 -13.68 -3.15 -0.02
CA ALA A 84 -12.62 -3.83 0.73
C ALA A 84 -11.31 -3.02 0.78
N LEU A 85 -10.95 -2.36 -0.32
CA LEU A 85 -9.76 -1.51 -0.36
C LEU A 85 -9.95 -0.26 0.50
N GLU A 86 -11.14 0.34 0.46
CA GLU A 86 -11.51 1.52 1.24
C GLU A 86 -11.40 1.24 2.74
N SER A 87 -11.98 0.13 3.21
CA SER A 87 -11.86 -0.30 4.60
C SER A 87 -10.40 -0.54 5.04
N ALA A 88 -9.55 -1.04 4.13
CA ALA A 88 -8.13 -1.20 4.44
C ALA A 88 -7.39 0.14 4.47
N VAL A 89 -7.69 1.06 3.54
CA VAL A 89 -7.09 2.40 3.49
C VAL A 89 -7.50 3.25 4.69
N GLU A 90 -8.70 3.07 5.24
CA GLU A 90 -9.18 3.76 6.46
C GLU A 90 -8.31 3.50 7.70
N GLN A 91 -7.54 2.41 7.73
CA GLN A 91 -6.58 2.10 8.80
C GLN A 91 -5.35 3.02 8.78
N LEU A 92 -5.15 3.76 7.68
CA LEU A 92 -3.98 4.60 7.48
C LEU A 92 -4.21 6.03 8.02
N PRO A 93 -3.16 6.70 8.53
CA PRO A 93 -3.22 8.12 8.84
C PRO A 93 -3.64 8.96 7.63
N HIS A 94 -4.32 10.07 7.89
CA HIS A 94 -4.85 10.97 6.85
C HIS A 94 -3.81 11.33 5.78
N GLY A 95 -2.61 11.75 6.20
CA GLY A 95 -1.57 12.16 5.25
C GLY A 95 -1.10 11.06 4.29
N ILE A 96 -1.21 9.78 4.68
CA ILE A 96 -0.89 8.63 3.81
C ILE A 96 -2.08 8.29 2.91
N ARG A 97 -3.32 8.37 3.42
CA ARG A 97 -4.54 8.21 2.61
C ARG A 97 -4.55 9.17 1.44
N ASP A 98 -4.18 10.43 1.67
CA ASP A 98 -4.07 11.44 0.63
C ASP A 98 -3.08 11.07 -0.47
N VAL A 99 -1.95 10.42 -0.13
CA VAL A 99 -0.96 9.97 -1.12
C VAL A 99 -1.53 8.85 -2.00
N LEU A 100 -2.30 7.94 -1.40
CA LEU A 100 -2.84 6.76 -2.09
C LEU A 100 -4.10 7.03 -2.91
N LEU A 101 -4.92 8.00 -2.47
CA LEU A 101 -6.25 8.30 -3.03
C LEU A 101 -6.27 9.57 -3.88
N GLN A 102 -5.13 10.21 -4.09
CA GLN A 102 -5.04 11.35 -4.99
C GLN A 102 -5.57 10.99 -6.39
N PRO A 103 -6.30 11.88 -7.07
CA PRO A 103 -6.72 11.63 -8.44
C PRO A 103 -5.48 11.44 -9.32
N ALA A 104 -5.43 10.34 -10.08
CA ALA A 104 -4.44 10.20 -11.14
C ALA A 104 -4.72 11.27 -12.22
N ALA A 105 -3.78 12.19 -12.44
CA ALA A 105 -3.83 13.17 -13.50
C ALA A 105 -3.55 12.56 -14.88
#